data_AF-L7CCU8-F1
#
_entry.id   AF-L7CCU8-F1
#
_cell.length_a   1.000
_cell.length_b   1.000
_cell.length_c   1.000
_cell.angle_alpha   90.00
_cell.angle_beta   90.00
_cell.angle_gamma   90.00
#
_symmetry.space_group_name_H-M   'P 1'
#
loop_
_entity.id
_entity.type
_entity.pdbx_description
1 polymer ?
#
loop_
_entity_poly.entity_id
_entity_poly.type
_entity_poly.pdbx_seq_one_letter_code
_entity_poly.pdbx_strand_id
1 'polypeptide(L)'
;MTRKDFDFMRWYLLHDRATVFVDEDTWYLLVHTTCKHLQDDHRCGIYETRPQICREYTTKECEFEDDWCYEKYFETPEQIDEYADALFGPQFPEGADRDIDSIRSRRPTGLPVVG
;
A
#
# COMPACT_ATOMS: atom_id res chain seq x y z
N MET A 1 -7.92 -10.98 -8.89
CA MET A 1 -6.62 -10.33 -8.63
C MET A 1 -5.52 -11.05 -9.39
N THR A 2 -4.52 -10.32 -9.83
CA THR A 2 -3.35 -10.78 -10.59
C THR A 2 -2.08 -10.56 -9.79
N ARG A 3 -0.98 -11.22 -10.15
CA ARG A 3 0.33 -10.99 -9.49
C ARG A 3 0.72 -9.50 -9.45
N LYS A 4 0.43 -8.77 -10.52
CA LYS A 4 0.70 -7.33 -10.63
C LYS A 4 -0.08 -6.50 -9.60
N ASP A 5 -1.29 -6.93 -9.24
CA ASP A 5 -2.07 -6.24 -8.21
C ASP A 5 -1.39 -6.36 -6.83
N PHE A 6 -0.78 -7.51 -6.54
CA PHE A 6 0.03 -7.70 -5.33
C PHE A 6 1.30 -6.87 -5.34
N ASP A 7 1.94 -6.66 -6.50
CA ASP A 7 3.08 -5.72 -6.61
C ASP A 7 2.67 -4.27 -6.25
N PHE A 8 1.46 -3.84 -6.65
CA PHE A 8 0.95 -2.53 -6.25
C PHE A 8 0.69 -2.45 -4.74
N MET A 9 0.10 -3.48 -4.14
CA MET A 9 -0.13 -3.54 -2.69
C MET A 9 1.18 -3.54 -1.91
N ARG A 10 2.17 -4.30 -2.39
CA ARG A 10 3.52 -4.28 -1.85
C ARG A 10 4.14 -2.89 -1.92
N TRP A 11 3.97 -2.19 -3.04
CA TRP A 11 4.43 -0.80 -3.18
C TRP A 11 3.74 0.16 -2.20
N TYR A 12 2.44 0.02 -1.95
CA TYR A 12 1.74 0.84 -0.94
C TYR A 12 2.37 0.68 0.45
N LEU A 13 2.70 -0.56 0.84
CA LEU A 13 3.28 -0.88 2.16
C LEU A 13 4.77 -0.52 2.28
N LEU A 14 5.43 -0.07 1.20
CA LEU A 14 6.75 0.57 1.30
C LEU A 14 6.67 2.00 1.87
N HIS A 15 5.47 2.55 2.04
CA HIS A 15 5.27 3.88 2.60
C HIS A 15 4.81 3.74 4.05
N ASP A 16 5.36 4.58 4.91
CA ASP A 16 4.95 4.62 6.31
C ASP A 16 3.45 4.94 6.42
N ARG A 17 2.82 4.45 7.49
CA ARG A 17 1.40 4.69 7.82
C ARG A 17 0.42 4.20 6.75
N ALA A 18 0.69 3.03 6.18
CA ALA A 18 -0.23 2.30 5.30
C ALA A 18 -0.41 0.85 5.76
N THR A 19 -1.61 0.32 5.58
CA THR A 19 -1.97 -1.09 5.82
C THR A 19 -2.89 -1.56 4.71
N VAL A 20 -2.82 -2.83 4.34
CA VAL A 20 -3.81 -3.47 3.46
C VAL A 20 -4.58 -4.52 4.26
N PHE A 21 -5.90 -4.52 4.16
CA PHE A 21 -6.72 -5.54 4.82
C PHE A 21 -7.79 -6.08 3.88
N VAL A 22 -8.32 -7.24 4.24
CA VAL A 22 -9.38 -7.92 3.50
C VAL A 22 -10.57 -8.13 4.40
N ASP A 23 -11.72 -7.85 3.83
CA ASP A 23 -13.01 -8.05 4.43
C ASP A 23 -14.05 -8.37 3.35
N GLU A 24 -14.90 -9.36 3.61
CA GLU A 24 -15.88 -9.92 2.67
C GLU A 24 -15.31 -10.08 1.25
N ASP A 25 -14.14 -10.71 1.14
CA ASP A 25 -13.35 -10.87 -0.11
C ASP A 25 -12.92 -9.55 -0.82
N THR A 26 -13.21 -8.39 -0.23
CA THR A 26 -12.86 -7.06 -0.73
C THR A 26 -11.56 -6.57 -0.10
N TRP A 27 -10.71 -5.96 -0.92
CA TRP A 27 -9.38 -5.50 -0.52
C TRP A 27 -9.38 -3.99 -0.31
N TYR A 28 -8.88 -3.57 0.85
CA TYR A 28 -8.86 -2.17 1.26
C TYR A 28 -7.43 -1.70 1.53
N LEU A 29 -7.12 -0.48 1.10
CA LEU A 29 -5.93 0.25 1.52
C LEU A 29 -6.31 1.24 2.61
N LEU A 30 -5.76 1.02 3.81
CA LEU A 30 -5.90 1.93 4.93
C LEU A 30 -4.71 2.90 4.95
N VAL A 31 -5.02 4.18 4.87
CA VAL A 31 -4.03 5.27 5.01
C VAL A 31 -4.25 5.92 6.38
N HIS A 32 -3.29 5.77 7.29
CA HIS A 32 -3.43 6.22 8.68
C HIS A 32 -3.28 7.73 8.87
N THR A 33 -2.87 8.46 7.83
CA THR A 33 -2.67 9.91 7.91
C THR A 33 -3.97 10.68 7.68
N THR A 34 -4.14 11.78 8.41
CA THR A 34 -5.25 12.71 8.19
C THR A 34 -5.21 13.31 6.78
N CYS A 35 -6.37 13.35 6.12
CA CYS A 35 -6.51 13.99 4.82
C CYS A 35 -6.12 15.48 4.90
N LYS A 36 -5.24 15.92 4.00
CA LYS A 36 -4.78 17.32 3.91
C LYS A 36 -5.86 18.36 3.62
N HIS A 37 -7.05 17.90 3.23
CA HIS A 37 -8.21 18.75 2.93
C HIS A 37 -9.30 18.68 4.01
N LEU A 38 -9.08 17.93 5.09
CA LEU A 38 -9.99 17.94 6.23
C LEU A 38 -9.89 19.30 6.95
N GLN A 39 -11.03 19.95 7.18
CA GLN A 39 -11.11 21.22 7.88
C GLN A 39 -11.41 21.01 9.37
N ASP A 40 -11.21 22.06 10.19
CA ASP A 40 -11.44 22.02 11.64
C ASP A 40 -12.91 21.74 12.03
N ASP A 41 -13.85 22.00 11.11
CA ASP A 41 -15.27 21.69 11.27
C ASP A 41 -15.63 20.27 10.79
N HIS A 42 -14.63 19.42 10.54
CA HIS A 42 -14.74 18.05 10.03
C HIS A 42 -15.37 17.94 8.64
N ARG A 43 -15.33 19.00 7.83
CA ARG A 43 -15.78 18.99 6.43
C ARG A 43 -14.62 18.87 5.45
N CYS A 44 -14.93 18.38 4.25
CA CYS A 44 -13.97 18.27 3.17
C CYS A 44 -13.82 19.62 2.44
N GLY A 45 -12.64 20.22 2.51
CA GLY A 45 -12.33 21.50 1.86
C GLY A 45 -12.28 21.46 0.32
N ILE A 46 -12.33 20.28 -0.29
CA ILE A 46 -12.42 20.09 -1.75
C ILE A 46 -13.69 19.33 -2.16
N TYR A 47 -14.79 19.46 -1.40
CA TYR A 47 -16.00 18.65 -1.57
C TYR A 47 -16.48 18.57 -3.03
N GLU A 48 -16.56 19.70 -3.73
CA GLU A 48 -17.05 19.76 -5.12
C GLU A 48 -16.11 19.13 -6.14
N THR A 49 -14.79 19.13 -5.87
CA THR A 49 -13.75 18.56 -6.75
C THR A 49 -13.12 17.30 -6.16
N ARG A 50 -13.78 16.67 -5.18
CA ARG A 50 -13.24 15.49 -4.51
C ARG A 50 -13.08 14.33 -5.51
N PRO A 51 -12.04 13.49 -5.33
CA PRO A 51 -11.85 12.29 -6.15
C PRO A 51 -13.07 11.36 -6.09
N GLN A 52 -13.27 10.55 -7.12
CA GLN A 52 -14.43 9.66 -7.22
C GLN A 52 -14.55 8.69 -6.04
N ILE A 53 -13.43 8.13 -5.57
CA ILE A 53 -13.40 7.25 -4.39
C ILE A 53 -13.99 7.93 -3.13
N CYS A 54 -13.79 9.23 -2.94
CA CYS A 54 -14.37 9.99 -1.84
C CYS A 54 -15.86 10.33 -2.06
N ARG A 55 -16.38 10.24 -3.30
CA ARG A 55 -17.80 10.42 -3.61
C ARG A 55 -18.59 9.15 -3.35
N GLU A 56 -17.97 8.01 -3.61
CA GLU A 56 -18.57 6.68 -3.47
C GLU A 56 -18.51 6.16 -2.02
N TYR A 57 -17.66 6.74 -1.17
CA TYR A 57 -17.57 6.38 0.24
C TYR A 57 -18.92 6.55 0.97
N THR A 58 -19.30 5.52 1.73
CA THR A 58 -20.56 5.46 2.48
C THR A 58 -20.32 4.88 3.87
N THR A 59 -21.09 5.35 4.86
CA THR A 59 -20.99 4.89 6.26
C THR A 59 -21.96 3.75 6.58
N LYS A 60 -22.52 3.08 5.57
CA LYS A 60 -23.53 2.02 5.76
C LYS A 60 -22.98 0.81 6.51
N GLU A 61 -21.69 0.54 6.37
CA GLU A 61 -20.96 -0.57 6.97
C GLU A 61 -19.80 0.02 7.80
N CYS A 62 -20.12 0.92 8.73
CA CYS A 62 -19.11 1.52 9.59
C CYS A 62 -18.72 0.57 10.72
N GLU A 63 -17.45 0.17 10.75
CA GLU A 63 -16.81 -0.71 11.74
C GLU A 63 -16.88 -0.22 13.21
N PHE A 64 -17.33 1.02 13.46
CA PHE A 64 -17.33 1.60 14.81
C PHE A 64 -18.31 0.94 15.79
N GLU A 65 -19.39 0.33 15.29
CA GLU A 65 -20.45 -0.27 16.11
C GLU A 65 -20.44 -1.81 16.10
N ASP A 66 -19.48 -2.45 15.42
CA ASP A 66 -19.45 -3.91 15.23
C ASP A 66 -18.17 -4.56 15.79
N ASP A 67 -18.25 -5.83 16.21
CA ASP A 67 -17.14 -6.61 16.79
C ASP A 67 -16.32 -7.29 15.67
N TRP A 68 -15.86 -6.47 14.72
CA TRP A 68 -15.29 -6.95 13.47
C TRP A 68 -13.85 -7.46 13.61
N CYS A 69 -13.60 -8.60 12.96
CA CYS A 69 -12.27 -9.17 12.78
C CYS A 69 -11.93 -9.16 11.29
N TYR A 70 -10.82 -8.53 10.92
CA TYR A 70 -10.30 -8.62 9.55
C TYR A 70 -10.04 -10.07 9.16
N GLU A 71 -10.45 -10.46 7.96
CA GLU A 71 -10.09 -11.79 7.45
C GLU A 71 -8.57 -11.91 7.26
N LYS A 72 -7.96 -10.81 6.77
CA LYS A 72 -6.52 -10.70 6.49
C LYS A 72 -6.09 -9.28 6.79
N TYR A 73 -4.91 -9.13 7.37
CA TYR A 73 -4.34 -7.84 7.72
C TYR A 73 -2.84 -7.84 7.42
N PHE A 74 -2.39 -6.92 6.58
CA PHE A 74 -1.04 -6.82 6.07
C PHE A 74 -0.45 -5.46 6.42
N GLU A 75 0.65 -5.48 7.15
CA GLU A 75 1.36 -4.28 7.61
C GLU A 75 2.71 -4.10 6.91
N THR A 76 3.22 -5.17 6.30
CA THR A 76 4.54 -5.18 5.67
C THR A 76 4.47 -5.65 4.21
N PRO A 77 5.34 -5.12 3.34
CA PRO A 77 5.41 -5.56 1.96
C PRO A 77 5.78 -7.05 1.85
N GLU A 78 6.55 -7.59 2.79
CA GLU A 78 6.95 -9.00 2.81
C GLU A 78 5.75 -9.94 3.00
N GLN A 79 4.79 -9.59 3.86
CA GLN A 79 3.58 -10.41 4.05
C GLN A 79 2.74 -10.50 2.77
N ILE A 80 2.66 -9.41 1.99
CA ILE A 80 1.97 -9.41 0.69
C ILE A 80 2.70 -10.28 -0.33
N ASP A 81 4.03 -10.23 -0.36
CA ASP A 81 4.84 -11.03 -1.28
C ASP A 81 4.72 -12.53 -0.96
N GLU A 82 4.80 -12.91 0.32
CA GLU A 82 4.59 -14.29 0.78
C GLU A 82 3.19 -14.81 0.39
N TYR A 83 2.16 -13.98 0.60
CA TYR A 83 0.80 -14.33 0.22
C TYR A 83 0.65 -14.49 -1.31
N ALA A 84 1.27 -13.62 -2.10
CA ALA A 84 1.27 -13.72 -3.55
C ALA A 84 2.04 -14.96 -4.05
N ASP A 85 3.17 -15.29 -3.43
CA ASP A 85 3.95 -16.49 -3.73
C ASP A 85 3.15 -17.77 -3.45
N ALA A 86 2.38 -17.80 -2.36
CA ALA A 86 1.51 -18.93 -2.07
C ALA A 86 0.42 -19.15 -3.14
N LEU A 87 -0.03 -18.09 -3.82
CA LEU A 87 -1.07 -18.15 -4.84
C LEU A 87 -0.52 -18.40 -6.27
N PHE A 88 0.63 -17.82 -6.59
CA PHE A 88 1.15 -17.76 -7.98
C PHE A 88 2.53 -18.42 -8.16
N GLY A 89 3.15 -18.89 -7.08
CA GLY A 89 4.56 -19.32 -7.06
C GLY A 89 5.54 -18.14 -6.92
N PRO A 90 6.82 -18.42 -6.64
CA PRO A 90 7.83 -17.40 -6.38
C PRO A 90 8.07 -16.48 -7.58
N GLN A 91 7.96 -15.16 -7.37
CA GLN A 91 8.32 -14.17 -8.40
C GLN A 91 9.81 -14.10 -8.66
N PHE A 92 10.62 -14.29 -7.62
CA PHE A 92 12.08 -14.30 -7.69
C PHE A 92 12.59 -15.67 -7.23
N PRO A 93 12.71 -16.65 -8.14
CA PRO A 93 13.23 -17.97 -7.80
C PRO A 93 14.64 -17.88 -7.20
N GLU A 94 14.95 -18.73 -6.21
CA GLU A 94 16.29 -18.81 -5.65
C GLU A 94 17.34 -19.00 -6.77
N GLY A 95 18.27 -18.05 -6.88
CA GLY A 95 19.33 -18.06 -7.89
C GLY A 95 19.05 -17.29 -9.18
N ALA A 96 17.86 -16.72 -9.38
CA ALA A 96 17.53 -15.89 -10.54
C ALA A 96 18.32 -14.56 -10.60
N ASP A 97 18.79 -14.08 -9.44
CA ASP A 97 19.54 -12.82 -9.28
C ASP A 97 21.03 -12.90 -9.65
N ARG A 98 21.55 -14.08 -10.02
CA ARG A 98 22.99 -14.22 -10.32
C ARG A 98 23.40 -13.60 -11.66
N ASP A 99 22.45 -13.41 -12.57
CA ASP A 99 22.71 -12.87 -13.92
C ASP A 99 22.08 -11.48 -14.17
N ILE A 100 21.37 -10.89 -13.19
CA ILE A 100 20.79 -9.55 -13.35
C ILE A 100 21.81 -8.52 -12.87
N ASP A 101 22.58 -8.08 -13.85
CA ASP A 101 23.60 -7.05 -13.78
C ASP A 101 23.36 -5.93 -12.77
N SER A 102 24.46 -5.67 -12.06
CA SER A 102 24.89 -4.52 -11.25
C SER A 102 24.65 -3.10 -11.81
N ILE A 103 23.57 -2.84 -12.55
CA ILE A 103 23.29 -1.55 -13.23
C ILE A 103 23.08 -0.40 -12.24
N ARG A 104 22.81 -0.70 -10.96
CA ARG A 104 22.78 0.31 -9.90
C ARG A 104 23.92 0.08 -8.92
N SER A 105 25.10 0.57 -9.28
CA SER A 105 26.14 0.85 -8.29
C SER A 105 25.59 1.81 -7.24
N ARG A 106 26.00 1.64 -5.98
CA ARG A 106 25.67 2.59 -4.90
C ARG A 106 26.05 3.99 -5.38
N ARG A 107 25.14 4.96 -5.18
CA ARG A 107 25.38 6.37 -5.54
C ARG A 107 26.77 6.75 -4.99
N PRO A 108 27.72 7.17 -5.84
CA PRO A 108 29.03 7.56 -5.36
C PRO A 108 28.84 8.64 -4.30
N THR A 109 29.44 8.48 -3.12
CA THR A 109 29.60 9.57 -2.17
C THR A 109 30.37 10.66 -2.92
N GLY A 110 29.66 11.70 -3.37
CA GLY A 110 30.21 12.72 -4.25
C GLY A 110 31.53 13.24 -3.72
N LEU A 111 32.50 13.45 -4.61
CA LEU A 111 33.74 14.15 -4.24
C LEU A 111 33.38 15.50 -3.61
N PRO A 112 34.08 15.94 -2.55
CA PRO A 112 33.86 17.26 -1.99
C PRO A 112 34.10 18.30 -3.09
N VAL A 113 33.09 19.13 -3.37
CA VAL A 113 33.25 20.29 -4.23
C VAL A 113 34.16 21.25 -3.47
N VAL A 114 35.40 21.38 -3.94
CA VAL A 114 36.31 22.44 -3.52
C VAL A 114 36.07 23.61 -4.46
N GLY A 115 35.56 24.71 -3.93
CA GLY A 115 35.35 25.97 -4.65
C GLY A 115 34.17 26.76 -4.12
#